data_AF-A0A554KJD5-F1
#
_entry.id   AF-A0A554KJD5-F1
#
_cell.length_a   1.000
_cell.length_b   1.000
_cell.length_c   1.000
_cell.angle_alpha   90.00
_cell.angle_beta   90.00
_cell.angle_gamma   90.00
#
_symmetry.space_group_name_H-M   'P 1'
#
loop_
_entity.id
_entity.type
_entity.pdbx_description
1 polymer ?
#
loop_
_entity_poly.entity_id
_entity_poly.type
_entity_poly.pdbx_seq_one_letter_code
_entity_poly.pdbx_strand_id
1 'polypeptide(L)'
;MINMKGKKKNDLEINQIATTLPVFMEMYNSTIPANFTQASVATLKKFQSLYPSLFKNSDEWSIDKHRKKLIEWLPSSHKIL
;
A
#
# COMPACT_ATOMS: atom_id res chain seq x y z
N MET A 1 -16.46 10.12 -34.75
CA MET A 1 -15.85 8.79 -34.47
C MET A 1 -15.10 8.89 -33.16
N ILE A 2 -15.57 8.19 -32.13
CA ILE A 2 -15.13 8.34 -30.74
C ILE A 2 -13.96 7.36 -30.52
N ASN A 3 -12.74 7.87 -30.37
CA ASN A 3 -11.55 7.04 -30.16
C ASN A 3 -11.54 6.47 -28.73
N MET A 4 -12.21 5.33 -28.55
CA MET A 4 -11.96 4.41 -27.45
C MET A 4 -10.58 3.75 -27.64
N LYS A 5 -9.57 4.23 -26.92
CA LYS A 5 -8.43 3.38 -26.54
C LYS A 5 -7.97 3.76 -25.14
N GLY A 6 -8.84 3.43 -24.17
CA GLY A 6 -8.58 3.58 -22.75
C GLY A 6 -7.51 2.61 -22.24
N LYS A 7 -6.77 3.12 -21.24
CA LYS A 7 -6.10 2.37 -20.16
C LYS A 7 -4.95 1.43 -20.57
N LYS A 8 -3.83 2.01 -21.00
CA LYS A 8 -2.48 1.41 -20.86
C LYS A 8 -1.48 2.43 -20.31
N LYS A 9 -1.82 3.09 -19.21
CA LYS A 9 -0.92 4.06 -18.54
C LYS A 9 -0.61 3.76 -17.08
N ASN A 10 -1.19 2.71 -16.48
CA ASN A 10 -1.40 2.80 -15.04
C ASN A 10 -0.48 1.94 -14.18
N ASP A 11 0.27 0.95 -14.67
CA ASP A 11 1.07 0.13 -13.75
C ASP A 11 2.29 0.89 -13.18
N LEU A 12 2.90 1.79 -13.96
CA LEU A 12 4.04 2.58 -13.51
C LEU A 12 3.60 3.88 -12.81
N GLU A 13 2.55 4.54 -13.31
CA GLU A 13 1.96 5.72 -12.66
C GLU A 13 1.32 5.34 -11.31
N ILE A 14 0.58 4.23 -11.17
CA ILE A 14 0.00 3.82 -9.88
C ILE A 14 1.07 3.57 -8.80
N ASN A 15 2.27 3.12 -9.19
CA ASN A 15 3.36 2.93 -8.22
C ASN A 15 3.97 4.25 -7.71
N GLN A 16 3.78 5.36 -8.45
CA GLN A 16 4.28 6.69 -8.10
C GLN A 16 3.17 7.66 -7.65
N ILE A 17 1.90 7.36 -7.94
CA ILE A 17 0.75 8.10 -7.45
C ILE A 17 0.63 7.78 -5.97
N ALA A 18 1.00 8.77 -5.16
CA ALA A 18 0.52 8.93 -3.81
C ALA A 18 -0.95 8.53 -3.67
N THR A 19 -1.18 7.38 -3.04
CA THR A 19 -2.53 6.87 -2.85
C THR A 19 -3.00 7.07 -1.42
N THR A 20 -4.31 7.12 -1.24
CA THR A 20 -4.90 7.26 0.10
C THR A 20 -4.87 5.90 0.82
N LEU A 21 -4.86 5.94 2.15
CA LEU A 21 -4.85 4.74 3.00
C LEU A 21 -5.86 3.64 2.59
N PRO A 22 -7.16 3.94 2.31
CA PRO A 22 -8.10 2.90 1.89
C PRO A 22 -7.74 2.28 0.54
N VAL A 23 -7.28 3.07 -0.43
CA VAL A 23 -6.89 2.54 -1.75
C VAL A 23 -5.61 1.72 -1.64
N PHE A 24 -4.66 2.13 -0.80
CA PHE A 24 -3.48 1.32 -0.49
C PHE A 24 -3.89 -0.02 0.11
N MET A 25 -4.83 -0.03 1.07
CA MET A 25 -5.32 -1.26 1.70
C MET A 25 -5.90 -2.23 0.68
N GLU A 26 -6.78 -1.75 -0.20
CA GLU A 26 -7.40 -2.60 -1.23
C GLU A 26 -6.35 -3.17 -2.18
N MET A 27 -5.47 -2.34 -2.71
CA MET A 27 -4.37 -2.76 -3.59
C MET A 27 -3.42 -3.74 -2.88
N TYR A 28 -3.09 -3.48 -1.63
CA TYR A 28 -2.25 -4.35 -0.82
C TYR A 28 -2.91 -5.73 -0.68
N ASN A 29 -4.15 -5.76 -0.20
CA ASN A 29 -4.91 -6.99 0.04
C ASN A 29 -5.20 -7.78 -1.24
N SER A 30 -5.40 -7.11 -2.39
CA SER A 30 -5.57 -7.78 -3.68
C SER A 30 -4.28 -8.34 -4.27
N THR A 31 -3.11 -7.83 -3.86
CA THR A 31 -1.81 -8.25 -4.44
C THR A 31 -1.03 -9.26 -3.60
N ILE A 32 -1.48 -9.54 -2.37
CA ILE A 32 -0.89 -10.56 -1.50
C ILE A 32 -1.72 -11.85 -1.52
N PRO A 33 -1.06 -13.02 -1.44
CA PRO A 33 -1.76 -14.29 -1.39
C PRO A 33 -2.47 -14.47 -0.04
N ALA A 34 -3.52 -15.30 -0.02
CA ALA A 34 -4.38 -15.53 1.15
C ALA A 34 -3.65 -16.02 2.40
N ASN A 35 -2.42 -16.52 2.25
CA ASN A 35 -1.56 -16.97 3.34
C ASN A 35 -0.87 -15.82 4.08
N PHE A 36 -0.93 -14.59 3.59
CA PHE A 36 -0.38 -13.40 4.26
C PHE A 36 -1.45 -12.68 5.07
N THR A 37 -1.00 -11.99 6.12
CA THR A 37 -1.86 -11.14 6.92
C THR A 37 -2.36 -9.96 6.09
N GLN A 38 -3.68 -9.87 5.92
CA GLN A 38 -4.30 -8.73 5.27
C GLN A 38 -3.99 -7.44 6.06
N ALA A 39 -3.64 -6.37 5.35
CA ALA A 39 -3.55 -5.08 6.00
C ALA A 39 -4.96 -4.61 6.34
N SER A 40 -5.15 -4.19 7.57
CA SER A 40 -6.34 -3.45 8.01
C SER A 40 -5.97 -1.99 8.25
N VAL A 41 -6.96 -1.11 8.20
CA VAL A 41 -6.79 0.33 8.49
C VAL A 41 -6.05 0.56 9.82
N ALA A 42 -6.37 -0.22 10.86
CA ALA A 42 -5.70 -0.14 12.15
C ALA A 42 -4.19 -0.45 12.06
N THR A 43 -3.84 -1.49 11.31
CA THR A 43 -2.45 -1.90 11.07
C THR A 43 -1.68 -0.88 10.24
N LEU A 44 -2.32 -0.32 9.21
CA LEU A 44 -1.75 0.74 8.37
C LEU A 44 -1.51 2.02 9.17
N LYS A 45 -2.46 2.44 10.01
CA LYS A 45 -2.26 3.59 10.91
C LYS A 45 -1.11 3.37 11.89
N LYS A 46 -1.00 2.15 12.45
CA LYS A 46 0.10 1.80 13.36
C LYS A 46 1.45 1.81 12.63
N PHE A 47 1.49 1.28 11.42
CA PHE A 47 2.67 1.34 10.55
C PHE A 47 3.07 2.79 10.25
N GLN A 48 2.10 3.65 9.88
CA GLN A 48 2.34 5.06 9.62
C GLN A 48 2.90 5.79 10.84
N SER A 49 2.36 5.51 12.03
CA SER A 49 2.85 6.08 13.28
C SER A 49 4.23 5.57 13.69
N LEU A 50 4.61 4.35 13.30
CA LEU A 50 5.92 3.77 13.59
C LEU A 50 7.00 4.20 12.60
N TYR A 51 6.61 4.46 11.35
CA TYR A 51 7.51 4.86 10.28
C TYR A 51 7.11 6.21 9.66
N PRO A 52 6.93 7.28 10.46
CA PRO A 52 6.61 8.60 9.92
C PRO A 52 7.71 9.13 8.98
N SER A 53 8.94 8.63 9.15
CA SER A 53 10.08 8.94 8.27
C SER A 53 9.94 8.43 6.83
N LEU A 54 9.04 7.48 6.56
CA LEU A 54 8.69 7.06 5.20
C LEU A 54 7.74 8.06 4.51
N PHE A 55 7.02 8.86 5.30
CA PHE A 55 6.06 9.86 4.85
C PHE A 55 6.73 11.24 4.90
N LYS A 56 7.61 11.52 3.93
CA LYS A 56 8.46 12.72 3.95
C LYS A 56 7.73 14.04 3.66
N ASN A 57 6.61 14.06 2.92
CA ASN A 57 5.99 15.31 2.45
C ASN A 57 4.45 15.35 2.42
N SER A 58 3.78 14.24 2.73
CA SER A 58 2.35 14.16 2.97
C SER A 58 2.05 12.70 3.36
N ASP A 59 0.87 12.45 3.93
CA ASP A 59 0.25 11.14 4.21
C ASP A 59 0.04 10.24 2.97
N GLU A 60 0.94 10.36 1.99
CA GLU A 60 0.89 9.74 0.68
C GLU A 60 1.50 8.35 0.72
N TRP A 61 0.68 7.33 0.48
CA TRP A 61 1.13 5.96 0.43
C TRP A 61 1.68 5.65 -0.96
N SER A 62 2.97 5.35 -1.06
CA SER A 62 3.56 4.74 -2.25
C SER A 62 3.47 3.21 -2.18
N ILE A 63 2.85 2.57 -3.18
CA ILE A 63 2.66 1.12 -3.20
C ILE A 63 4.00 0.39 -3.11
N ASP A 64 5.00 0.67 -3.97
CA ASP A 64 6.27 -0.08 -3.95
C ASP A 64 7.04 0.06 -2.62
N LYS A 65 7.23 1.30 -2.13
CA LYS A 65 7.99 1.57 -0.90
C LYS A 65 7.31 1.02 0.34
N HIS A 66 6.01 1.32 0.51
CA HIS A 66 5.30 0.94 1.72
C HIS A 66 4.92 -0.55 1.71
N ARG A 67 4.61 -1.15 0.55
CA ARG A 67 4.27 -2.59 0.47
C ARG A 67 5.40 -3.48 0.94
N LYS A 68 6.63 -3.27 0.45
CA LYS A 68 7.79 -4.07 0.87
C LYS A 68 8.02 -3.97 2.38
N LYS A 69 7.99 -2.74 2.91
CA LYS A 69 8.22 -2.51 4.32
C LYS A 69 7.08 -3.03 5.20
N LEU A 70 5.84 -2.94 4.74
CA LEU A 70 4.67 -3.48 5.42
C LEU A 70 4.68 -5.02 5.42
N ILE A 71 5.05 -5.68 4.32
CA ILE A 71 5.21 -7.14 4.26
C ILE A 71 6.30 -7.62 5.23
N GLU A 72 7.39 -6.87 5.38
CA GLU A 72 8.45 -7.20 6.36
C GLU A 72 8.00 -6.96 7.81
N TRP A 73 7.24 -5.88 8.03
CA TRP A 73 6.80 -5.47 9.37
C TRP A 73 5.59 -6.26 9.91
N LEU A 74 4.65 -6.66 9.05
CA LEU A 74 3.46 -7.43 9.41
C LEU A 74 3.77 -8.73 10.16
N PRO A 75 4.63 -9.65 9.68
CA PRO A 75 4.97 -10.87 10.40
C PRO A 75 5.73 -10.56 11.70
N SER A 76 6.53 -9.49 11.73
CA SER A 76 7.20 -9.02 12.95
C SER A 76 6.21 -8.49 13.98
N SER A 77 5.09 -7.92 13.54
CA SER A 77 4.00 -7.42 14.40
C SER A 77 3.02 -8.51 14.81
N HIS A 78 2.85 -9.54 13.97
CA HIS A 78 2.00 -10.70 14.26
C HIS A 78 2.69 -11.74 15.15
N LYS A 79 4.01 -11.59 15.38
CA LYS A 79 4.79 -12.45 16.28
C LYS A 79 4.53 -12.21 17.77
N ILE A 80 3.58 -11.33 18.11
CA ILE A 80 3.11 -11.08 19.47
C ILE A 80 1.63 -11.47 19.53
N LEU A 81 1.37 -12.76 19.43
CA LEU A 81 0.13 -13.40 19.89
C LEU A 81 0.45 -14.84 20.29
#